data_AF-A0A645J2K6-F1
#
_entry.id   AF-A0A645J2K6-F1
#
_cell.length_a   1.000
_cell.length_b   1.000
_cell.length_c   1.000
_cell.angle_alpha   90.00
_cell.angle_beta   90.00
_cell.angle_gamma   90.00
#
_symmetry.space_group_name_H-M   'P 1'
#
loop_
_entity.id
_entity.type
_entity.pdbx_description
1 polymer ?
#
loop_
_entity_poly.entity_id
_entity_poly.type
_entity_poly.pdbx_seq_one_letter_code
_entity_poly.pdbx_strand_id
1 'polypeptide(L)'
;MYPRYISNAYLYDYGPVEKLLPQESVFNWKINTQNRFFTQEEFDEILYSSKYNWIRGEDSFSLALWSGIPFFWQAYKQKETRHFKKVWAFNEFIKPFFEDAQMYKRYVNVVNTLNGIYNNDVTDDFLYIDKKYGQLKDVFEKMKEYFLKQKTLQQNLMENIEYL
;
A
#
# COMPACT_ATOMS: atom_id res chain seq x y z
N MET A 1 -1.15 -24.25 -14.61
CA MET A 1 -1.71 -23.04 -15.24
C MET A 1 -2.56 -22.36 -14.19
N TYR A 2 -1.95 -21.50 -13.36
CA TYR A 2 -2.66 -20.86 -12.26
C TYR A 2 -3.57 -19.75 -12.78
N PRO A 3 -4.80 -19.60 -12.25
CA PRO A 3 -5.73 -18.57 -12.69
C PRO A 3 -5.11 -17.20 -12.46
N ARG A 4 -5.23 -16.28 -13.43
CA ARG A 4 -4.79 -14.89 -13.29
C ARG A 4 -5.55 -14.27 -12.12
N TYR A 5 -4.89 -14.17 -10.97
CA TYR A 5 -5.48 -13.62 -9.76
C TYR A 5 -5.75 -12.13 -9.97
N ILE A 6 -7.00 -11.70 -9.82
CA ILE A 6 -7.39 -10.30 -9.63
C ILE A 6 -7.90 -10.26 -8.20
N SER A 7 -7.01 -10.10 -7.23
CA SER A 7 -7.35 -10.13 -5.80
C SER A 7 -6.53 -9.05 -5.06
N ASN A 8 -6.90 -8.61 -3.85
CA ASN A 8 -6.18 -7.57 -3.09
C ASN A 8 -5.45 -8.15 -1.86
N ALA A 9 -4.16 -7.93 -1.62
CA ALA A 9 -3.50 -8.38 -0.39
C ALA A 9 -3.97 -7.57 0.86
N TYR A 10 -4.14 -8.20 2.04
CA TYR A 10 -4.49 -7.51 3.30
C TYR A 10 -3.62 -7.94 4.48
N LEU A 11 -2.87 -7.00 5.05
CA LEU A 11 -2.13 -7.16 6.30
C LEU A 11 -2.65 -6.14 7.32
N TYR A 12 -3.76 -6.42 7.99
CA TYR A 12 -4.42 -5.45 8.89
C TYR A 12 -4.97 -6.11 10.17
N ASP A 13 -5.17 -5.29 11.20
CA ASP A 13 -6.24 -5.53 12.19
C ASP A 13 -7.57 -5.29 11.47
N TYR A 14 -8.51 -6.24 11.48
CA TYR A 14 -9.66 -6.30 10.58
C TYR A 14 -10.56 -5.03 10.62
N GLY A 15 -10.61 -4.32 11.75
CA GLY A 15 -11.59 -3.25 12.01
C GLY A 15 -11.67 -2.08 11.01
N PRO A 16 -10.56 -1.43 10.59
CA PRO A 16 -10.62 -0.20 9.78
C PRO A 16 -10.93 -0.41 8.29
N VAL A 17 -10.78 -1.64 7.79
CA VAL A 17 -10.86 -1.93 6.34
C VAL A 17 -12.18 -2.57 5.96
N GLU A 18 -12.88 -3.26 6.87
CA GLU A 18 -14.11 -4.02 6.57
C GLU A 18 -15.19 -3.24 5.81
N LYS A 19 -15.27 -1.92 6.00
CA LYS A 19 -16.25 -1.06 5.32
C LYS A 19 -15.87 -0.64 3.90
N LEU A 20 -14.59 -0.72 3.54
CA LEU A 20 -14.05 -0.25 2.25
C LEU A 20 -13.91 -1.36 1.22
N LEU A 21 -14.28 -2.58 1.61
CA LEU A 21 -14.10 -3.76 0.80
C LEU A 21 -15.38 -4.02 0.02
N PRO A 22 -15.35 -3.97 -1.33
CA PRO A 22 -16.32 -4.75 -2.08
C PRO A 22 -16.18 -6.20 -1.61
N GLN A 23 -17.33 -6.86 -1.40
CA GLN A 23 -17.40 -8.22 -0.85
C GLN A 23 -16.56 -9.24 -1.65
N GLU A 24 -16.12 -8.88 -2.87
CA GLU A 24 -15.27 -9.66 -3.77
C GLU A 24 -13.76 -9.35 -3.72
N SER A 25 -13.24 -8.71 -2.67
CA SER A 25 -11.78 -8.60 -2.47
C SER A 25 -11.17 -9.97 -2.07
N VAL A 26 -9.89 -10.09 -1.67
CA VAL A 26 -9.32 -11.38 -1.16
C VAL A 26 -10.14 -12.01 -0.03
N PHE A 27 -11.12 -11.29 0.51
CA PHE A 27 -12.13 -11.83 1.40
C PHE A 27 -13.31 -12.56 0.74
N ASN A 28 -13.48 -12.60 -0.59
CA ASN A 28 -14.23 -13.68 -1.25
C ASN A 28 -13.46 -15.03 -1.18
N TRP A 29 -12.19 -14.98 -0.74
CA TRP A 29 -11.38 -16.11 -0.28
C TRP A 29 -11.44 -16.28 1.27
N LYS A 30 -12.34 -15.59 2.00
CA LYS A 30 -12.82 -16.11 3.31
C LYS A 30 -13.72 -17.28 2.94
N ILE A 31 -13.24 -18.52 3.05
CA ILE A 31 -13.36 -19.27 4.30
C ILE A 31 -12.08 -20.08 4.66
N ASN A 32 -11.07 -20.22 3.78
CA ASN A 32 -10.03 -21.26 3.93
C ASN A 32 -8.61 -20.81 4.36
N THR A 33 -8.29 -19.52 4.49
CA THR A 33 -6.90 -19.07 4.78
C THR A 33 -6.74 -18.16 6.00
N GLN A 34 -7.77 -17.99 6.82
CA GLN A 34 -7.60 -17.35 8.13
C GLN A 34 -6.48 -18.06 8.92
N ASN A 35 -5.47 -17.30 9.33
CA ASN A 35 -4.32 -17.75 10.13
C ASN A 35 -3.22 -18.56 9.41
N ARG A 36 -3.15 -18.54 8.07
CA ARG A 36 -1.98 -19.09 7.36
C ARG A 36 -0.84 -18.05 7.30
N PHE A 37 0.32 -18.43 7.83
CA PHE A 37 1.57 -17.73 7.52
C PHE A 37 2.10 -18.21 6.17
N PHE A 38 2.53 -17.28 5.34
CA PHE A 38 3.14 -17.54 4.05
C PHE A 38 4.66 -17.45 4.17
N THR A 39 5.38 -18.15 3.30
CA THR A 39 6.79 -17.84 3.09
C THR A 39 6.94 -16.45 2.45
N GLN A 40 8.15 -15.90 2.43
CA GLN A 40 8.39 -14.60 1.81
C GLN A 40 8.08 -14.64 0.31
N GLU A 41 8.45 -15.73 -0.37
CA GLU A 41 8.20 -15.92 -1.81
C GLU A 41 6.71 -15.99 -2.12
N GLU A 42 5.94 -16.75 -1.33
CA GLU A 42 4.49 -16.81 -1.46
C GLU A 42 3.85 -15.42 -1.24
N PHE A 43 4.36 -14.66 -0.26
CA PHE A 43 3.86 -13.30 0.00
C PHE A 43 4.15 -12.34 -1.16
N ASP A 44 5.35 -12.41 -1.73
CA ASP A 44 5.74 -11.60 -2.89
C ASP A 44 4.85 -11.93 -4.10
N GLU A 45 4.60 -13.21 -4.40
CA GLU A 45 3.71 -13.63 -5.48
C GLU A 45 2.28 -13.09 -5.31
N ILE A 46 1.75 -13.10 -4.08
CA ILE A 46 0.44 -12.53 -3.77
C ILE A 46 0.44 -11.02 -4.00
N LEU A 47 1.48 -10.32 -3.54
CA LEU A 47 1.62 -8.87 -3.69
C LEU A 47 1.67 -8.48 -5.18
N TYR A 48 2.46 -9.19 -5.99
CA TYR A 48 2.63 -8.93 -7.42
C TYR A 48 1.43 -9.32 -8.29
N SER A 49 0.59 -10.24 -7.82
CA SER A 49 -0.64 -10.64 -8.52
C SER A 49 -1.86 -9.84 -8.10
N SER A 50 -1.71 -8.89 -7.17
CA SER A 50 -2.84 -8.16 -6.61
C SER A 50 -3.28 -6.94 -7.46
N LYS A 51 -4.58 -6.59 -7.42
CA LYS A 51 -5.12 -5.33 -7.95
C LYS A 51 -4.76 -4.15 -7.03
N TYR A 52 -5.00 -4.32 -5.72
CA TYR A 52 -4.60 -3.39 -4.66
C TYR A 52 -3.84 -4.12 -3.55
N ASN A 53 -2.85 -3.48 -2.96
CA ASN A 53 -2.13 -3.99 -1.80
C ASN A 53 -2.51 -3.20 -0.54
N TRP A 54 -3.17 -3.84 0.41
CA TRP A 54 -3.44 -3.26 1.71
C TRP A 54 -2.42 -3.84 2.67
N ILE A 55 -1.43 -3.02 3.00
CA ILE A 55 -0.20 -3.44 3.67
C ILE A 55 0.02 -2.70 4.98
N ARG A 56 0.91 -3.22 5.83
CA ARG A 56 1.27 -2.60 7.12
C ARG A 56 2.75 -2.71 7.47
N GLY A 57 3.20 -1.89 8.40
CA GLY A 57 4.58 -1.95 8.87
C GLY A 57 5.58 -1.48 7.81
N GLU A 58 6.81 -1.97 7.87
CA GLU A 58 7.93 -1.44 7.07
C GLU A 58 8.35 -2.37 5.93
N ASP A 59 8.38 -3.70 6.16
CA ASP A 59 8.82 -4.66 5.14
C ASP A 59 7.84 -4.72 3.96
N SER A 60 6.55 -4.91 4.24
CA SER A 60 5.53 -4.93 3.19
C SER A 60 5.33 -3.57 2.52
N PHE A 61 5.62 -2.48 3.24
CA PHE A 61 5.67 -1.13 2.68
C PHE A 61 6.79 -1.00 1.66
N SER A 62 7.99 -1.47 2.01
CA SER A 62 9.12 -1.47 1.10
C SER A 62 8.78 -2.26 -0.17
N LEU A 63 8.32 -3.51 -0.04
CA LEU A 63 7.93 -4.35 -1.18
C LEU A 63 6.85 -3.69 -2.07
N ALA A 64 5.85 -3.07 -1.46
CA ALA A 64 4.78 -2.40 -2.19
C ALA A 64 5.30 -1.24 -3.06
N LEU A 65 6.28 -0.46 -2.58
CA LEU A 65 6.93 0.60 -3.37
C LEU A 65 7.59 0.07 -4.65
N TRP A 66 8.20 -1.11 -4.60
CA TRP A 66 8.86 -1.74 -5.77
C TRP A 66 7.87 -2.40 -6.73
N SER A 67 6.67 -2.73 -6.27
CA SER A 67 5.68 -3.44 -7.10
C SER A 67 5.08 -2.59 -8.21
N GLY A 68 4.92 -1.28 -7.98
CA GLY A 68 4.13 -0.38 -8.82
C GLY A 68 2.63 -0.70 -8.80
N ILE A 69 2.17 -1.57 -7.89
CA ILE A 69 0.76 -1.88 -7.67
C ILE A 69 0.23 -0.90 -6.63
N PRO A 70 -0.94 -0.27 -6.87
CA PRO A 70 -1.53 0.64 -5.90
C PRO A 70 -1.71 0.00 -4.54
N PHE A 71 -1.29 0.71 -3.51
CA PHE A 71 -1.35 0.22 -2.14
C PHE A 71 -1.88 1.25 -1.16
N PHE A 72 -2.39 0.76 -0.03
CA PHE A 72 -2.84 1.57 1.10
C PHE A 72 -2.09 1.11 2.36
N TRP A 73 -1.30 2.03 2.94
CA TRP A 73 -0.37 1.72 4.02
C TRP A 73 -0.95 2.04 5.39
N GLN A 74 -0.90 1.07 6.29
CA GLN A 74 -1.10 1.27 7.73
C GLN A 74 0.23 1.20 8.47
N ALA A 75 0.69 2.35 8.94
CA ALA A 75 1.83 2.41 9.84
C ALA A 75 1.49 1.75 11.18
N TYR A 76 2.45 1.07 11.80
CA TYR A 76 2.26 0.53 13.16
C TYR A 76 1.92 1.67 14.12
N LYS A 77 0.82 1.52 14.88
CA LYS A 77 0.42 2.50 15.90
C LYS A 77 1.54 2.65 16.93
N GLN A 78 1.95 3.89 17.19
CA GLN A 78 2.98 4.21 18.18
C GLN A 78 2.39 5.06 19.31
N LYS A 79 3.08 5.05 20.46
CA LYS A 79 2.74 5.94 21.59
C LYS A 79 2.72 7.39 21.11
N GLU A 80 1.83 8.19 21.69
CA GLU A 80 1.68 9.62 21.38
C GLU A 80 1.40 9.91 19.90
N THR A 81 0.80 8.95 19.15
CA THR A 81 0.45 9.10 17.73
C THR A 81 1.62 9.43 16.80
N ARG A 82 2.86 9.08 17.20
CA ARG A 82 4.07 9.37 16.42
C ARG A 82 4.04 8.80 15.01
N HIS A 83 3.30 7.73 14.79
CA HIS A 83 3.11 7.12 13.47
C HIS A 83 2.42 8.06 12.47
N PHE A 84 1.61 9.02 12.93
CA PHE A 84 0.99 10.02 12.06
C PHE A 84 2.01 10.84 11.29
N LYS A 85 3.16 11.17 11.91
CA LYS A 85 4.24 11.91 11.24
C LYS A 85 4.81 11.14 10.05
N LYS A 86 4.96 9.81 10.18
CA LYS A 86 5.41 8.95 9.08
C LYS A 86 4.39 8.94 7.94
N VAL A 87 3.10 8.84 8.26
CA VAL A 87 2.00 8.83 7.27
C VAL A 87 1.91 10.17 6.54
N TRP A 88 1.98 11.30 7.26
CA TRP A 88 1.99 12.63 6.63
C TRP A 88 3.21 12.84 5.73
N ALA A 89 4.39 12.42 6.17
CA ALA A 89 5.59 12.50 5.34
C ALA A 89 5.43 11.69 4.04
N PHE A 90 4.85 10.49 4.12
CA PHE A 90 4.54 9.69 2.93
C PHE A 90 3.50 10.36 2.03
N ASN A 91 2.43 10.94 2.59
CA ASN A 91 1.41 11.65 1.83
C ASN A 91 1.97 12.86 1.06
N GLU A 92 2.92 13.59 1.65
CA GLU A 92 3.60 14.69 0.96
C GLU A 92 4.59 14.17 -0.09
N PHE A 93 5.32 13.09 0.21
CA PHE A 93 6.23 12.46 -0.73
C PHE A 93 5.53 11.96 -1.99
N ILE A 94 4.36 11.32 -1.86
CA ILE A 94 3.66 10.72 -3.01
C ILE A 94 2.93 11.77 -3.87
N LYS A 95 2.64 12.95 -3.29
CA LYS A 95 1.86 14.01 -3.93
C LYS A 95 2.32 14.40 -5.34
N PRO A 96 3.63 14.56 -5.64
CA PRO A 96 4.08 14.96 -6.97
C PRO A 96 3.80 13.94 -8.07
N PHE A 97 3.52 12.68 -7.72
CA PHE A 97 3.15 11.65 -8.70
C PHE A 97 1.68 11.73 -9.13
N PHE A 98 0.84 12.46 -8.39
CA PHE A 98 -0.57 12.68 -8.73
C PHE A 98 -0.74 13.92 -9.63
N GLU A 99 -1.28 13.72 -10.83
CA GLU A 99 -1.69 14.81 -11.71
C GLU A 99 -3.08 15.36 -11.35
N ASP A 100 -3.98 14.50 -10.87
CA ASP A 100 -5.32 14.87 -10.42
C ASP A 100 -5.33 15.15 -8.90
N ALA A 101 -5.49 16.43 -8.54
CA ALA A 101 -5.59 16.87 -7.16
C ALA A 101 -6.80 16.26 -6.41
N GLN A 102 -7.90 15.97 -7.10
CA GLN A 102 -9.05 15.29 -6.53
C GLN A 102 -8.71 13.83 -6.19
N MET A 103 -8.04 13.11 -7.10
CA MET A 103 -7.56 11.76 -6.85
C MET A 103 -6.62 11.72 -5.64
N TYR A 104 -5.64 12.63 -5.58
CA TYR A 104 -4.71 12.74 -4.46
C TYR A 104 -5.44 12.93 -3.12
N LYS A 105 -6.38 13.88 -3.07
CA LYS A 105 -7.15 14.16 -1.85
C LYS A 105 -7.92 12.94 -1.36
N ARG A 106 -8.59 12.22 -2.27
CA ARG A 106 -9.36 11.02 -1.94
C ARG A 106 -8.48 9.87 -1.49
N TYR A 107 -7.33 9.67 -2.14
CA TYR A 107 -6.34 8.68 -1.71
C TYR A 107 -5.83 8.98 -0.29
N VAL A 108 -5.47 10.24 -0.01
CA VAL A 108 -5.03 10.67 1.32
C VAL A 108 -6.11 10.49 2.37
N ASN A 109 -7.38 10.76 2.05
CA ASN A 109 -8.50 10.50 2.98
C ASN A 109 -8.53 9.02 3.37
N VAL A 110 -8.47 8.10 2.40
CA VAL A 110 -8.46 6.66 2.68
C VAL A 110 -7.27 6.29 3.57
N VAL A 111 -6.05 6.69 3.21
CA VAL A 111 -4.84 6.37 4.00
C VAL A 111 -4.92 6.95 5.42
N ASN A 112 -5.38 8.19 5.58
CA ASN A 112 -5.47 8.82 6.90
C ASN A 112 -6.52 8.14 7.79
N THR A 113 -7.67 7.74 7.24
CA THR A 113 -8.69 6.99 7.97
C THR A 113 -8.18 5.61 8.40
N LEU A 114 -7.47 4.90 7.52
CA LEU A 114 -6.85 3.60 7.85
C LEU A 114 -5.85 3.67 9.02
N ASN A 115 -5.19 4.81 9.17
CA ASN A 115 -4.22 5.07 10.24
C ASN A 115 -4.86 5.67 11.50
N GLY A 116 -6.16 5.96 11.50
CA GLY A 116 -6.89 6.58 12.60
C GLY A 116 -6.59 8.07 12.79
N ILE A 117 -6.07 8.74 11.75
CA ILE A 117 -5.87 10.20 11.74
C ILE A 117 -7.23 10.90 11.58
N TYR A 118 -8.06 10.37 10.69
CA TYR A 118 -9.43 10.80 10.51
C TYR A 118 -10.40 9.69 10.92
N ASN A 119 -11.61 10.10 11.28
CA ASN A 119 -12.71 9.20 11.62
C ASN A 119 -13.94 9.55 10.77
N ASN A 120 -13.78 9.44 9.45
CA ASN A 120 -14.84 9.64 8.45
C ASN A 120 -15.08 8.37 7.64
N ASP A 121 -16.28 8.25 7.08
CA ASP A 121 -16.57 7.28 6.03
C ASP A 121 -15.79 7.68 4.77
N VAL A 122 -15.04 6.74 4.19
CA VAL A 122 -14.24 6.93 2.98
C VAL A 122 -14.69 6.00 1.84
N THR A 123 -15.91 5.46 1.94
CA THR A 123 -16.51 4.58 0.92
C THR A 123 -16.57 5.29 -0.44
N ASP A 124 -17.10 6.52 -0.49
CA ASP A 124 -17.16 7.30 -1.73
C ASP A 124 -15.77 7.68 -2.27
N ASP A 125 -14.81 7.91 -1.38
CA ASP A 125 -13.41 8.16 -1.76
C ASP A 125 -12.82 6.93 -2.45
N PHE A 126 -12.98 5.75 -1.86
CA PHE A 126 -12.52 4.50 -2.43
C PHE A 126 -13.23 4.15 -3.75
N LEU A 127 -14.55 4.30 -3.83
CA LEU A 127 -15.31 4.03 -5.06
C LEU A 127 -14.90 4.97 -6.21
N TYR A 128 -14.60 6.24 -5.92
CA TYR A 128 -14.05 7.15 -6.91
C TYR A 128 -12.69 6.68 -7.43
N ILE A 129 -11.80 6.28 -6.51
CA ILE A 129 -10.46 5.78 -6.83
C ILE A 129 -10.58 4.52 -7.69
N ASP A 130 -11.47 3.58 -7.32
CA ASP A 130 -11.64 2.32 -8.03
C ASP A 130 -12.17 2.50 -9.45
N LYS A 131 -13.13 3.41 -9.64
CA LYS A 131 -13.62 3.79 -10.97
C LYS A 131 -12.51 4.37 -11.87
N LYS A 132 -11.43 4.89 -11.27
CA LYS A 132 -10.29 5.50 -11.95
C LYS A 132 -8.99 4.73 -11.71
N TYR A 133 -9.09 3.41 -11.51
CA TYR A 133 -7.94 2.55 -11.22
C TYR A 133 -6.73 2.79 -12.12
N GLY A 134 -6.92 2.97 -13.44
CA GLY A 134 -5.81 3.23 -14.37
C GLY A 134 -5.01 4.49 -14.04
N GLN A 135 -5.67 5.57 -13.59
CA GLN A 135 -4.99 6.79 -13.15
C GLN A 135 -4.22 6.56 -11.85
N LEU A 136 -4.81 5.83 -10.91
CA LEU A 136 -4.10 5.47 -9.68
C LEU A 136 -2.90 4.57 -9.99
N LYS A 137 -3.05 3.59 -10.90
CA LYS A 137 -1.98 2.67 -11.29
C LYS A 137 -0.78 3.44 -11.84
N ASP A 138 -1.01 4.40 -12.72
CA ASP A 138 0.03 5.26 -13.30
C ASP A 138 0.82 6.04 -12.21
N VAL A 139 0.15 6.53 -11.16
CA VAL A 139 0.82 7.16 -10.00
C VAL A 139 1.84 6.21 -9.36
N PHE A 140 1.44 4.96 -9.10
CA PHE A 140 2.32 3.99 -8.43
C PHE A 140 3.40 3.43 -9.37
N GLU A 141 3.15 3.37 -10.68
CA GLU A 141 4.17 3.05 -11.68
C GLU A 141 5.24 4.14 -11.75
N LYS A 142 4.86 5.42 -11.81
CA LYS A 142 5.79 6.56 -11.74
C LYS A 142 6.60 6.55 -10.44
N MET A 143 5.97 6.24 -9.31
CA MET A 143 6.66 6.11 -8.03
C MET A 143 7.67 4.94 -8.04
N LYS A 144 7.31 3.79 -8.60
CA LYS A 144 8.23 2.66 -8.79
C LYS A 144 9.43 3.07 -9.64
N GLU A 145 9.20 3.74 -10.77
CA GLU A 145 10.29 4.25 -11.63
C GLU A 145 11.22 5.21 -10.90
N TYR A 146 10.68 6.05 -10.01
CA TYR A 146 11.48 6.92 -9.16
C TYR A 146 12.42 6.10 -8.27
N PHE A 147 11.93 5.04 -7.61
CA PHE A 147 12.75 4.19 -6.73
C PHE A 147 13.76 3.33 -7.51
N LEU A 148 13.41 2.84 -8.70
CA LEU A 148 14.34 2.10 -9.57
C LEU A 148 15.57 2.93 -10.00
N LYS A 149 15.46 4.26 -9.98
CA LYS A 149 16.57 5.19 -10.30
C LYS A 149 17.42 5.54 -9.08
N GLN A 150 17.01 5.15 -7.86
CA GLN A 150 17.79 5.41 -6.65
C GLN A 150 18.80 4.29 -6.40
N LYS A 151 19.89 4.62 -5.71
CA LYS A 151 20.80 3.61 -5.16
C LYS A 151 20.08 2.80 -4.08
N THR A 152 20.29 1.49 -4.07
CA THR A 152 19.78 0.63 -3.01
C THR A 152 20.54 0.88 -1.70
N LEU A 153 19.93 0.50 -0.57
CA LEU A 153 20.61 0.54 0.71
C LEU A 153 21.92 -0.28 0.68
N GLN A 154 21.91 -1.45 0.04
CA GLN A 154 23.11 -2.28 -0.10
C GLN A 154 24.22 -1.57 -0.88
N GLN A 155 23.89 -0.92 -2.01
CA GLN A 155 24.86 -0.16 -2.79
C GLN A 155 25.46 0.98 -1.98
N ASN A 156 24.63 1.75 -1.26
CA ASN A 156 25.11 2.81 -0.38
C ASN A 156 25.98 2.25 0.75
N LEU A 157 25.65 1.09 1.32
CA LEU A 157 26.46 0.46 2.37
C LEU A 157 27.83 0.03 1.83
N MET A 158 27.87 -0.63 0.67
CA MET A 158 29.13 -1.07 0.06
C MET A 158 30.08 0.11 -0.21
N GLU A 159 29.56 1.22 -0.74
CA GLU A 159 30.36 2.42 -1.00
C GLU A 159 30.91 3.06 0.28
N ASN A 160 30.25 2.92 1.43
CA ASN A 160 30.71 3.51 2.70
C ASN A 160 31.59 2.56 3.52
N ILE A 161 31.57 1.25 3.24
CA ILE A 161 32.43 0.26 3.89
C ILE A 161 33.84 0.30 3.31
N GLU A 162 34.01 0.64 2.02
CA GLU A 162 35.35 0.79 1.39
C GLU A 162 36.18 1.97 1.94
N TYR A 163 35.61 2.81 2.80
CA TYR A 163 36.29 3.93 3.47
C TYR A 163 36.69 3.64 4.94
N LEU A 164 36.50 2.41 5.43
CA LEU A 164 36.93 1.94 6.76
C LEU A 164 38.07 0.92 6.65
#